data_AF-A0A0H1RFF6-F1
#
_entry.id   AF-A0A0H1RFF6-F1
#
_cell.length_a   1.000
_cell.length_b   1.000
_cell.length_c   1.000
_cell.angle_alpha   90.00
_cell.angle_beta   90.00
_cell.angle_gamma   90.00
#
_symmetry.space_group_name_H-M   'P 1'
#
loop_
_entity.id
_entity.type
_entity.pdbx_description
1 polymer ?
#
loop_
_entity_poly.entity_id
_entity_poly.type
_entity_poly.pdbx_seq_one_letter_code
_entity_poly.pdbx_strand_id
1 'polypeptide(L)'
;MTRERFRGGYQSLVTVLERWAPTEIAELRRRHVAAASLLSSSRELGEAQDAGSAAPVSGDGTVLLDLARASLAPLRARVDRLLEHVLRRMTLASRIRLFGAVAAAASGLVAALLVYTGSEKGTQLATACFSFVGGLVTVLADRVIQAPSGLPIASSDVYTKILAMRLDIERMALRLARAVPTPLSESDLADILNRLDEIALDLIRYERS
;
A
#
# COMPACT_ATOMS: atom_id res chain seq x y z
N MET A 1 4.70 31.68 -20.12
CA MET A 1 3.78 30.75 -19.42
C MET A 1 4.32 29.35 -19.68
N THR A 2 5.11 28.71 -18.83
CA THR A 2 4.73 28.01 -17.58
C THR A 2 6.01 27.63 -16.81
N ARG A 3 6.33 28.31 -15.69
CA ARG A 3 7.49 27.97 -14.82
C ARG A 3 7.08 27.73 -13.36
N GLU A 4 5.82 27.35 -13.12
CA GLU A 4 5.24 27.28 -11.76
C GLU A 4 4.95 25.87 -11.21
N ARG A 5 5.40 24.77 -11.82
CA ARG A 5 4.98 23.40 -11.41
C ARG A 5 6.03 22.47 -10.81
N PHE A 6 7.10 23.00 -10.21
CA PHE A 6 8.07 22.19 -9.44
C PHE A 6 8.04 22.52 -7.95
N ARG A 7 6.84 22.57 -7.35
CA ARG A 7 6.66 23.02 -5.95
C ARG A 7 6.61 21.92 -4.90
N GLY A 8 6.56 20.64 -5.29
CA GLY A 8 6.67 19.51 -4.35
C GLY A 8 8.08 18.95 -4.37
N GLY A 9 8.84 19.09 -3.28
CA GLY A 9 10.00 18.21 -3.10
C GLY A 9 9.49 16.78 -3.01
N TYR A 10 10.19 15.83 -3.65
CA TYR A 10 9.86 14.40 -3.65
C TYR A 10 10.09 13.76 -2.25
N GLN A 11 9.54 14.40 -1.22
CA GLN A 11 9.84 14.15 0.19
C GLN A 11 9.36 12.77 0.61
N SER A 12 8.16 12.35 0.19
CA SER A 12 7.62 11.04 0.52
C SER A 12 8.52 9.94 -0.05
N LEU A 13 8.96 10.12 -1.29
CA LEU A 13 9.85 9.22 -2.00
C LEU A 13 11.24 9.17 -1.36
N VAL A 14 11.81 10.32 -0.98
CA VAL A 14 13.10 10.37 -0.26
C VAL A 14 12.98 9.73 1.11
N THR A 15 11.91 9.99 1.87
CA THR A 15 11.67 9.33 3.17
C THR A 15 11.55 7.81 3.03
N VAL A 16 10.88 7.34 1.98
CA VAL A 16 10.81 5.92 1.66
C VAL A 16 12.20 5.35 1.38
N LEU A 17 13.00 6.03 0.56
CA LEU A 17 14.36 5.60 0.25
C LEU A 17 15.25 5.60 1.50
N GLU A 18 15.21 6.63 2.33
CA GLU A 18 15.97 6.67 3.59
C GLU A 18 15.60 5.52 4.53
N ARG A 19 14.32 5.15 4.55
CA ARG A 19 13.82 4.10 5.44
C ARG A 19 14.10 2.68 4.94
N TRP A 20 14.01 2.45 3.63
CA TRP A 20 14.04 1.09 3.05
C TRP A 20 15.21 0.81 2.11
N ALA A 21 15.90 1.85 1.67
CA ALA A 21 17.01 1.81 0.70
C ALA A 21 18.09 2.86 1.07
N PRO A 22 18.63 2.84 2.31
CA PRO A 22 19.53 3.87 2.82
C PRO A 22 20.86 3.91 2.03
N THR A 23 21.27 2.76 1.49
CA THR A 23 22.44 2.63 0.62
C THR A 23 22.25 3.35 -0.70
N GLU A 24 21.10 3.15 -1.36
CA GLU A 24 20.81 3.76 -2.66
C GLU A 24 20.69 5.29 -2.55
N ILE A 25 20.04 5.81 -1.51
CA ILE A 25 19.95 7.27 -1.30
C ILE A 25 21.31 7.88 -0.93
N ALA A 26 22.15 7.16 -0.19
CA ALA A 26 23.51 7.62 0.12
C ALA A 26 24.37 7.69 -1.15
N GLU A 27 24.28 6.69 -2.02
CA GLU A 27 24.96 6.68 -3.33
C GLU A 27 24.46 7.79 -4.25
N LEU A 28 23.14 8.03 -4.29
CA LEU A 28 22.56 9.15 -5.05
C LEU A 28 23.11 10.49 -4.56
N ARG A 29 23.13 10.72 -3.24
CA ARG A 29 23.67 11.96 -2.65
C ARG A 29 25.15 12.16 -2.95
N ARG A 30 25.95 11.07 -2.97
CA ARG A 30 27.37 11.12 -3.34
C ARG A 30 27.57 11.47 -4.82
N ARG A 31 26.76 10.90 -5.71
CA ARG A 31 26.85 11.16 -7.17
C ARG A 31 26.36 12.56 -7.53
N HIS A 32 25.36 13.06 -6.82
CA HIS A 32 24.66 14.31 -7.15
C HIS A 32 24.73 15.33 -6.03
N VAL A 33 25.95 15.73 -5.65
CA VAL A 33 26.21 16.66 -4.53
C VAL A 33 25.46 17.99 -4.68
N ALA A 34 25.41 18.52 -5.90
CA ALA A 34 24.70 19.78 -6.20
C ALA A 34 23.17 19.69 -6.01
N ALA A 35 22.60 18.49 -6.01
CA ALA A 35 21.18 18.23 -5.80
C ALA A 35 20.85 17.71 -4.40
N ALA A 36 21.76 17.84 -3.42
CA ALA A 36 21.59 17.33 -2.07
C ALA A 36 20.30 17.83 -1.38
N SER A 37 19.87 19.07 -1.66
CA SER A 37 18.63 19.65 -1.13
C SER A 37 17.37 19.00 -1.66
N LEU A 38 17.38 18.47 -2.90
CA LEU A 38 16.27 17.68 -3.47
C LEU A 38 16.24 16.26 -2.92
N LEU A 39 17.40 15.72 -2.54
CA LEU A 39 17.59 14.36 -2.05
C LEU A 39 17.53 14.25 -0.52
N SER A 40 17.12 15.32 0.18
CA SER A 40 16.96 15.35 1.63
C SER A 40 15.49 15.42 2.01
N SER A 41 15.04 14.53 2.91
CA SER A 41 13.69 14.61 3.51
C SER A 41 13.60 15.73 4.56
N SER A 42 14.74 16.13 5.11
CA SER A 42 14.90 17.20 6.10
C SER A 42 15.03 18.53 5.37
N ARG A 43 13.94 18.98 4.74
CA ARG A 43 13.80 20.40 4.45
C ARG A 43 13.50 21.07 5.79
N GLU A 44 14.54 21.69 6.34
CA GLU A 44 14.65 22.37 7.63
C GLU A 44 13.33 22.83 8.25
N LEU A 45 13.02 22.26 9.42
CA LEU A 45 12.03 22.79 10.37
C LEU A 45 12.47 24.13 11.01
N GLY A 46 13.32 24.93 10.33
CA GLY A 46 14.01 26.09 10.91
C GLY A 46 14.24 27.32 10.03
N GLU A 47 14.15 27.25 8.69
CA GLU A 47 14.50 28.40 7.82
C GLU A 47 13.37 28.80 6.85
N ALA A 48 12.13 28.88 7.35
CA ALA A 48 11.00 29.32 6.54
C ALA A 48 10.80 30.85 6.46
N GLN A 49 11.75 31.68 6.92
CA GLN A 49 11.52 33.14 7.01
C GLN A 49 12.35 34.03 6.07
N ASP A 50 13.34 33.49 5.34
CA ASP A 50 14.07 34.26 4.30
C ASP A 50 13.93 33.61 2.92
N ALA A 51 12.69 33.37 2.47
CA ALA A 51 12.40 32.94 1.11
C ALA A 51 12.44 34.12 0.11
N GLY A 52 13.55 34.86 0.10
CA GLY A 52 13.93 35.70 -1.02
C GLY A 52 14.55 34.83 -2.11
N SER A 53 13.74 34.43 -3.11
CA SER A 53 14.21 33.81 -4.34
C SER A 53 15.02 32.51 -4.16
N ALA A 54 14.37 31.44 -3.71
CA ALA A 54 14.87 30.09 -4.00
C ALA A 54 14.87 29.92 -5.53
N ALA A 55 16.06 30.02 -6.13
CA ALA A 55 16.26 29.73 -7.55
C ALA A 55 15.63 28.35 -7.85
N PRO A 56 14.95 28.18 -9.00
CA PRO A 56 14.51 26.86 -9.41
C PRO A 56 15.75 25.99 -9.44
N VAL A 57 15.82 24.99 -8.55
CA VAL A 57 16.79 23.92 -8.68
C VAL A 57 16.38 23.21 -9.96
N SER A 58 16.94 23.65 -11.09
CA SER A 58 16.92 22.92 -12.34
C SER A 58 17.65 21.62 -12.05
N GLY A 59 16.89 20.63 -11.58
CA GLY A 59 17.38 19.30 -11.32
C GLY A 59 17.87 18.78 -12.66
N ASP A 60 19.18 18.66 -12.80
CA ASP A 60 19.80 18.02 -13.94
C ASP A 60 19.04 16.73 -14.23
N GLY A 61 18.55 16.54 -15.46
CA GLY A 61 17.63 15.44 -15.80
C GLY A 61 18.19 14.06 -15.43
N THR A 62 19.52 13.98 -15.32
CA THR A 62 20.26 12.83 -14.80
C THR A 62 19.92 12.50 -13.34
N VAL A 63 19.79 13.50 -12.46
CA VAL A 63 19.40 13.35 -11.05
C VAL A 63 17.98 12.80 -10.95
N LEU A 64 17.05 13.37 -11.72
CA LEU A 64 15.65 12.95 -11.71
C LEU A 64 15.49 11.52 -12.22
N LEU A 65 16.21 11.16 -13.28
CA LEU A 65 16.23 9.80 -13.80
C LEU A 65 16.80 8.80 -12.79
N ASP A 66 17.91 9.14 -12.15
CA ASP A 66 18.56 8.28 -11.16
C ASP A 66 17.70 8.10 -9.91
N LEU A 67 17.06 9.17 -9.43
CA LEU A 67 16.10 9.11 -8.33
C LEU A 67 14.91 8.19 -8.67
N ALA A 68 14.36 8.35 -9.88
CA ALA A 68 13.26 7.51 -10.34
C ALA A 68 13.69 6.03 -10.37
N ARG A 69 14.86 5.72 -10.95
CA ARG A 69 15.40 4.36 -11.01
C ARG A 69 15.64 3.75 -9.63
N ALA A 70 16.26 4.50 -8.72
CA ALA A 70 16.54 4.03 -7.37
C ALA A 70 15.27 3.75 -6.56
N SER A 71 14.20 4.51 -6.79
CA SER A 71 12.93 4.35 -6.07
C SER A 71 12.06 3.18 -6.53
N LEU A 72 12.18 2.74 -7.78
CA LEU A 72 11.32 1.70 -8.34
C LEU A 72 11.43 0.36 -7.62
N ALA A 73 12.65 -0.13 -7.38
CA ALA A 73 12.85 -1.45 -6.79
C ALA A 73 12.37 -1.52 -5.32
N PRO A 74 12.73 -0.55 -4.43
CA PRO A 74 12.21 -0.51 -3.06
C PRO A 74 10.69 -0.36 -3.01
N LEU A 75 10.10 0.53 -3.83
CA LEU A 75 8.65 0.72 -3.89
C LEU A 75 7.94 -0.55 -4.36
N ARG A 76 8.45 -1.21 -5.41
CA ARG A 76 7.90 -2.47 -5.91
C ARG A 76 7.90 -3.56 -4.84
N ALA A 77 9.06 -3.78 -4.23
CA ALA A 77 9.20 -4.79 -3.18
C ALA A 77 8.25 -4.54 -2.02
N ARG A 78 7.97 -3.27 -1.71
CA ARG A 78 7.07 -2.93 -0.62
C ARG A 78 5.60 -3.11 -0.97
N VAL A 79 5.19 -2.70 -2.16
CA VAL A 79 3.84 -2.97 -2.68
C VAL A 79 3.58 -4.49 -2.72
N ASP A 80 4.55 -5.29 -3.17
CA ASP A 80 4.42 -6.75 -3.21
C ASP A 80 4.23 -7.36 -1.81
N ARG A 81 5.03 -6.92 -0.82
CA ARG A 81 4.84 -7.34 0.59
C ARG A 81 3.47 -6.94 1.13
N LEU A 82 2.98 -5.76 0.76
CA LEU A 82 1.69 -5.26 1.21
C LEU A 82 0.54 -6.05 0.58
N LEU A 83 0.63 -6.39 -0.70
CA LEU A 83 -0.30 -7.30 -1.38
C LEU A 83 -0.32 -8.68 -0.73
N GLU A 84 0.85 -9.25 -0.44
CA GLU A 84 0.95 -10.55 0.21
C GLU A 84 0.27 -10.53 1.58
N HIS A 85 0.48 -9.47 2.36
CA HIS A 85 -0.16 -9.32 3.67
C HIS A 85 -1.68 -9.24 3.57
N VAL A 86 -2.21 -8.46 2.61
CA VAL A 86 -3.65 -8.35 2.37
C VAL A 86 -4.23 -9.69 1.93
N LEU A 87 -3.57 -10.39 1.00
CA LEU A 87 -4.00 -11.72 0.53
C LEU A 87 -4.01 -12.76 1.67
N ARG A 88 -2.98 -12.77 2.52
CA ARG A 88 -2.94 -13.66 3.70
C ARG A 88 -4.11 -13.38 4.65
N ARG A 89 -4.47 -12.12 4.87
CA ARG A 89 -5.63 -11.77 5.70
C ARG A 89 -6.96 -12.16 5.04
N MET A 90 -7.14 -11.89 3.75
CA MET A 90 -8.34 -12.28 3.01
C MET A 90 -8.54 -13.80 3.00
N THR A 91 -7.47 -14.57 2.77
CA THR A 91 -7.52 -16.03 2.79
C THR A 91 -7.83 -16.58 4.18
N LEU A 92 -7.26 -16.00 5.23
CA LEU A 92 -7.58 -16.38 6.61
C LEU A 92 -9.05 -16.09 6.94
N ALA A 93 -9.57 -14.92 6.58
CA ALA A 93 -10.97 -14.59 6.78
C ALA A 93 -11.91 -15.51 5.99
N SER A 94 -11.57 -15.84 4.74
CA SER A 94 -12.30 -16.82 3.94
C SER A 94 -12.32 -18.20 4.59
N ARG A 95 -11.18 -18.65 5.13
CA ARG A 95 -11.10 -19.91 5.89
C ARG A 95 -11.99 -19.89 7.14
N ILE A 96 -11.98 -18.80 7.92
CA ILE A 96 -12.85 -18.66 9.10
C ILE A 96 -14.32 -18.74 8.69
N ARG A 97 -14.72 -18.03 7.63
CA ARG A 97 -16.10 -18.08 7.11
C ARG A 97 -16.47 -19.48 6.64
N LEU A 98 -15.56 -20.18 5.96
CA LEU A 98 -15.77 -21.56 5.52
C LEU A 98 -15.95 -22.51 6.72
N PHE A 99 -15.10 -22.40 7.75
CA PHE A 99 -15.26 -23.19 8.98
C PHE A 99 -16.59 -22.89 9.69
N GLY A 100 -17.00 -21.62 9.75
CA GLY A 100 -18.31 -21.23 10.26
C GLY A 100 -19.46 -21.84 9.47
N ALA A 101 -19.38 -21.80 8.14
CA ALA A 101 -20.39 -22.39 7.26
C ALA A 101 -20.45 -23.92 7.39
N VAL A 102 -19.30 -24.59 7.52
CA VAL A 102 -19.25 -26.04 7.75
C VAL A 102 -19.83 -26.41 9.12
N ALA A 103 -19.50 -25.66 10.17
CA ALA A 103 -20.08 -25.85 11.50
C ALA A 103 -21.60 -25.63 11.49
N ALA A 104 -22.08 -24.61 10.77
CA ALA A 104 -23.50 -24.37 10.58
C ALA A 104 -24.17 -25.50 9.77
N ALA A 105 -23.54 -26.02 8.72
CA ALA A 105 -24.09 -27.14 7.96
C ALA A 105 -24.18 -28.43 8.81
N ALA A 106 -23.13 -28.74 9.58
CA ALA A 106 -23.13 -29.87 10.52
C ALA A 106 -24.21 -29.71 11.60
N SER A 107 -24.46 -28.47 12.03
CA SER A 107 -25.53 -28.19 12.99
C SER A 107 -26.93 -28.46 12.47
N GLY A 108 -27.19 -28.10 11.22
CA GLY A 108 -28.47 -28.39 10.56
C GLY A 108 -28.73 -29.89 10.48
N LEU A 109 -27.68 -30.69 10.26
CA LEU A 109 -27.75 -32.15 10.27
C LEU A 109 -28.13 -32.68 11.67
N VAL A 110 -27.49 -32.20 12.74
CA VAL A 110 -27.79 -32.60 14.13
C VAL A 110 -29.20 -32.18 14.53
N ALA A 111 -29.63 -30.97 14.16
CA ALA A 111 -30.98 -30.50 14.41
C ALA A 111 -32.02 -31.37 13.68
N ALA A 112 -31.78 -31.71 12.40
CA ALA A 112 -32.66 -32.62 11.65
C ALA A 112 -32.76 -34.02 12.29
N LEU A 113 -31.64 -34.53 12.82
CA LEU A 113 -31.58 -35.81 13.54
C LEU A 113 -32.38 -35.77 14.86
N LEU A 114 -32.32 -34.65 15.59
CA LEU A 114 -33.10 -34.44 16.82
C LEU A 114 -34.61 -34.23 16.56
N VAL A 115 -34.98 -33.65 15.41
CA VAL A 115 -36.38 -33.59 14.96
C VAL A 115 -36.87 -34.99 14.67
N TYR A 116 -36.08 -35.81 13.99
CA TYR A 116 -36.42 -37.20 13.69
C TYR A 116 -36.64 -38.06 14.95
N THR A 117 -35.91 -37.80 16.04
CA THR A 117 -36.11 -38.50 17.33
C THR A 117 -37.23 -37.92 18.20
N GLY A 118 -37.94 -36.88 17.73
CA GLY A 118 -39.13 -36.34 18.40
C GLY A 118 -38.88 -35.36 19.54
N SER A 119 -37.68 -34.80 19.68
CA SER A 119 -37.33 -33.89 20.79
C SER A 119 -37.41 -32.41 20.39
N GLU A 120 -38.60 -31.81 20.47
CA GLU A 120 -38.81 -30.39 20.10
C GLU A 120 -38.03 -29.38 20.96
N LYS A 121 -37.82 -29.67 22.25
CA LYS A 121 -37.00 -28.81 23.12
C LYS A 121 -35.51 -28.95 22.83
N GLY A 122 -35.05 -30.15 22.46
CA GLY A 122 -33.67 -30.41 22.10
C GLY A 122 -33.29 -29.74 20.77
N THR A 123 -34.20 -29.73 19.80
CA THR A 123 -33.99 -29.08 18.50
C THR A 123 -33.89 -27.57 18.63
N GLN A 124 -34.80 -26.92 19.37
CA GLN A 124 -34.76 -25.47 19.60
C GLN A 124 -33.45 -25.03 20.27
N LEU A 125 -33.02 -25.73 21.33
CA LEU A 125 -31.77 -25.43 22.03
C LEU A 125 -30.56 -25.59 21.11
N ALA A 126 -30.51 -26.69 20.34
CA ALA A 126 -29.44 -26.92 19.37
C ALA A 126 -29.37 -25.79 18.33
N THR A 127 -30.50 -25.46 17.67
CA THR A 127 -30.54 -24.37 16.68
C THR A 127 -30.13 -23.01 17.25
N ALA A 128 -30.49 -22.70 18.49
CA ALA A 128 -30.09 -21.46 19.15
C ALA A 128 -28.58 -21.41 19.42
N CYS A 129 -28.00 -22.50 19.95
CA CYS A 129 -26.56 -22.60 20.18
C CYS A 129 -25.77 -22.46 18.87
N PHE A 130 -26.23 -23.08 17.79
CA PHE A 130 -25.53 -23.02 16.52
C PHE A 130 -25.71 -21.69 15.78
N SER A 131 -26.87 -21.05 15.90
CA SER A 131 -27.07 -19.68 15.41
C SER A 131 -26.17 -18.68 16.15
N PHE A 132 -26.00 -18.86 17.46
CA PHE A 132 -25.07 -18.06 18.26
C PHE A 132 -23.62 -18.28 17.81
N VAL A 133 -23.18 -19.53 17.63
CA VAL A 133 -21.83 -19.84 17.12
C VAL A 133 -21.63 -19.30 15.71
N GLY A 134 -22.60 -19.43 14.81
CA GLY A 134 -22.54 -18.88 13.45
C GLY A 134 -22.43 -17.35 13.45
N GLY A 135 -23.21 -16.67 14.29
CA GLY A 135 -23.10 -15.23 14.54
C GLY A 135 -21.73 -14.84 15.06
N LEU A 136 -21.20 -15.57 16.05
CA LEU A 136 -19.88 -15.31 16.64
C LEU A 136 -18.76 -15.49 15.61
N VAL A 137 -18.82 -16.53 14.78
CA VAL A 137 -17.83 -16.78 13.72
C VAL A 137 -17.88 -15.70 12.65
N THR A 138 -19.06 -15.19 12.33
CA THR A 138 -19.23 -14.07 11.38
C THR A 138 -18.60 -12.80 11.94
N VAL A 139 -18.86 -12.48 13.21
CA VAL A 139 -18.23 -11.33 13.91
C VAL A 139 -16.71 -11.48 13.98
N LEU A 140 -16.20 -12.68 14.29
CA LEU A 140 -14.76 -12.96 14.31
C LEU A 140 -14.13 -12.81 12.92
N ALA A 141 -14.79 -13.32 11.87
CA ALA A 141 -14.32 -13.16 10.50
C ALA A 141 -14.24 -11.68 10.09
N ASP A 142 -15.26 -10.89 10.45
CA ASP A 142 -15.28 -9.46 10.16
C ASP A 142 -14.23 -8.69 10.96
N ARG A 143 -13.96 -9.08 12.20
CA ARG A 143 -12.86 -8.52 13.01
C ARG A 143 -11.47 -8.84 12.44
N VAL A 144 -11.29 -10.01 11.83
CA VAL A 144 -10.04 -10.37 11.14
C VAL A 144 -9.83 -9.57 9.85
N ILE A 145 -10.91 -9.16 9.20
CA ILE A 145 -10.89 -8.33 7.98
C ILE A 145 -10.61 -6.86 8.29
N GLN A 146 -10.86 -6.42 9.53
CA GLN A 146 -10.65 -5.05 9.98
C GLN A 146 -9.20 -4.75 10.38
N ALA A 147 -8.78 -3.51 10.14
CA ALA A 147 -7.58 -2.90 10.66
C ALA A 147 -7.66 -2.76 12.18
N PRO A 148 -6.51 -2.58 12.86
CA PRO A 148 -6.47 -1.93 14.17
C PRO A 148 -7.22 -0.58 14.18
N SER A 149 -7.24 0.14 13.06
CA SER A 149 -8.00 1.38 12.84
C SER A 149 -9.50 1.19 12.57
N GLY A 150 -10.03 -0.04 12.56
CA GLY A 150 -11.45 -0.34 12.33
C GLY A 150 -11.90 -0.29 10.87
N LEU A 151 -11.05 0.17 9.95
CA LEU A 151 -11.31 0.15 8.51
C LEU A 151 -11.13 -1.26 7.94
N PRO A 152 -11.94 -1.73 6.98
CA PRO A 152 -11.74 -3.04 6.36
C PRO A 152 -10.46 -3.04 5.50
N ILE A 153 -9.36 -3.56 6.05
CA ILE A 153 -8.06 -3.76 5.34
C ILE A 153 -8.23 -4.77 4.21
N ALA A 154 -9.10 -5.76 4.41
CA ALA A 154 -9.40 -6.79 3.43
C ALA A 154 -10.71 -6.48 2.67
N SER A 155 -10.89 -5.24 2.22
CA SER A 155 -11.88 -4.93 1.18
C SER A 155 -11.27 -5.18 -0.21
N SER A 156 -12.08 -5.67 -1.15
CA SER A 156 -11.70 -5.78 -2.57
C SER A 156 -11.14 -4.46 -3.12
N ASP A 157 -11.61 -3.34 -2.58
CA ASP A 157 -11.23 -1.99 -2.99
C ASP A 157 -9.81 -1.64 -2.56
N VAL A 158 -9.39 -2.01 -1.35
CA VAL A 158 -8.01 -1.82 -0.92
C VAL A 158 -7.07 -2.70 -1.73
N TYR A 159 -7.43 -3.98 -1.95
CA TYR A 159 -6.64 -4.88 -2.78
C TYR A 159 -6.47 -4.38 -4.21
N THR A 160 -7.55 -3.93 -4.86
CA THR A 160 -7.49 -3.38 -6.22
C THR A 160 -6.67 -2.10 -6.31
N LYS A 161 -6.75 -1.22 -5.30
CA LYS A 161 -5.89 -0.02 -5.22
C LYS A 161 -4.41 -0.38 -5.14
N ILE A 162 -4.03 -1.32 -4.27
CA ILE A 162 -2.63 -1.74 -4.14
C ILE A 162 -2.14 -2.43 -5.42
N LEU A 163 -3.01 -3.23 -6.06
CA LEU A 163 -2.70 -3.86 -7.35
C LEU A 163 -2.52 -2.82 -8.46
N ALA A 164 -3.33 -1.76 -8.48
CA ALA A 164 -3.15 -0.63 -9.39
C ALA A 164 -1.81 0.09 -9.15
N MET A 165 -1.41 0.30 -7.88
CA MET A 165 -0.08 0.86 -7.55
C MET A 165 1.05 -0.02 -8.12
N ARG A 166 0.94 -1.35 -7.98
CA ARG A 166 1.92 -2.29 -8.54
C ARG A 166 2.04 -2.16 -10.06
N LEU A 167 0.90 -2.11 -10.75
CA LEU A 167 0.86 -1.97 -12.20
C LEU A 167 1.43 -0.63 -12.66
N ASP A 168 1.17 0.45 -11.93
CA ASP A 168 1.71 1.77 -12.23
C ASP A 168 3.24 1.78 -12.06
N ILE A 169 3.78 1.16 -11.01
CA ILE A 169 5.23 0.98 -10.83
C ILE A 169 5.83 0.19 -12.01
N GLU A 170 5.20 -0.92 -12.42
CA GLU A 170 5.69 -1.73 -13.55
C GLU A 170 5.66 -0.95 -14.88
N ARG A 171 4.60 -0.17 -15.13
CA ARG A 171 4.52 0.71 -16.31
C ARG A 171 5.62 1.76 -16.31
N MET A 172 5.87 2.40 -15.16
CA MET A 172 6.93 3.40 -15.02
C MET A 172 8.32 2.76 -15.20
N ALA A 173 8.55 1.57 -14.63
CA ALA A 173 9.78 0.82 -14.83
C ALA A 173 10.03 0.50 -16.32
N LEU A 174 8.99 0.06 -17.04
CA LEU A 174 9.08 -0.18 -18.48
C LEU A 174 9.35 1.11 -19.27
N ARG A 175 8.72 2.24 -18.90
CA ARG A 175 9.00 3.54 -19.53
C ARG A 175 10.45 3.97 -19.29
N LEU A 176 10.97 3.85 -18.08
CA LEU A 176 12.37 4.18 -17.77
C LEU A 176 13.38 3.24 -18.44
N ALA A 177 13.05 1.95 -18.58
CA ALA A 177 13.89 0.99 -19.30
C ALA A 177 13.98 1.33 -20.81
N ARG A 178 12.87 1.80 -21.40
CA ARG A 178 12.81 2.29 -22.78
C ARG A 178 13.47 3.66 -22.99
N ALA A 179 13.84 4.35 -21.91
CA ALA A 179 14.50 5.65 -21.98
C ALA A 179 15.95 5.59 -22.51
N VAL A 180 16.52 4.38 -22.63
CA VAL A 180 17.89 4.19 -23.15
C VAL A 180 18.00 4.55 -24.64
N PRO A 181 17.15 4.02 -25.54
CA PRO A 181 17.15 4.44 -26.95
C PRO A 181 16.41 5.76 -27.20
N THR A 182 15.50 6.19 -26.34
CA THR A 182 14.71 7.42 -26.52
C THR A 182 14.73 8.24 -25.24
N PRO A 183 15.51 9.33 -25.15
CA PRO A 183 15.63 10.10 -23.92
C PRO A 183 14.26 10.67 -23.52
N LEU A 184 13.94 10.57 -22.24
CA LEU A 184 12.73 11.14 -21.67
C LEU A 184 12.90 12.64 -21.48
N SER A 185 11.83 13.40 -21.72
CA SER A 185 11.82 14.83 -21.39
C SER A 185 11.87 15.04 -19.88
N GLU A 186 12.36 16.20 -19.43
CA GLU A 186 12.32 16.57 -18.02
C GLU A 186 10.89 16.58 -17.47
N SER A 187 9.91 16.97 -18.29
CA SER A 187 8.49 16.89 -17.93
C SER A 187 8.02 15.45 -17.72
N ASP A 188 8.42 14.50 -18.56
CA ASP A 188 8.07 13.08 -18.37
C ASP A 188 8.69 12.51 -17.09
N LEU A 189 9.94 12.89 -16.79
CA LEU A 189 10.62 12.46 -15.56
C LEU A 189 9.95 13.05 -14.32
N ALA A 190 9.53 14.31 -14.38
CA ALA A 190 8.78 14.96 -13.32
C ALA A 190 7.44 14.25 -13.06
N ASP A 191 6.69 13.91 -14.12
CA ASP A 191 5.42 13.20 -14.00
C ASP A 191 5.60 11.81 -13.39
N ILE A 192 6.64 11.08 -13.79
CA ILE A 192 7.00 9.78 -13.20
C ILE A 192 7.32 9.94 -11.71
N LEU A 193 8.16 10.91 -11.35
CA LEU A 193 8.55 11.13 -9.95
C LEU A 193 7.39 11.58 -9.08
N ASN A 194 6.51 12.46 -9.57
CA ASN A 194 5.29 12.86 -8.87
C ASN A 194 4.40 11.63 -8.60
N ARG A 195 4.23 10.76 -9.60
CA ARG A 195 3.44 9.54 -9.43
C ARG A 195 4.08 8.56 -8.44
N LEU A 196 5.41 8.42 -8.45
CA LEU A 196 6.12 7.60 -7.49
C LEU A 196 6.05 8.18 -6.07
N ASP A 197 6.04 9.51 -5.91
CA ASP A 197 5.86 10.18 -4.62
C ASP A 197 4.44 9.98 -4.07
N GLU A 198 3.41 10.06 -4.92
CA GLU A 198 2.03 9.72 -4.54
C GLU A 198 1.93 8.27 -4.03
N ILE A 199 2.55 7.32 -4.74
CA ILE A 199 2.58 5.91 -4.32
C ILE A 199 3.36 5.74 -3.01
N ALA A 200 4.48 6.44 -2.84
CA ALA A 200 5.26 6.43 -1.61
C ALA A 200 4.45 6.95 -0.41
N LEU A 201 3.71 8.04 -0.60
CA LEU A 201 2.81 8.62 0.40
C LEU A 201 1.70 7.64 0.79
N ASP A 202 1.08 6.99 -0.18
CA ASP A 202 0.03 6.01 0.08
C ASP A 202 0.58 4.77 0.80
N LEU A 203 1.77 4.28 0.44
CA LEU A 203 2.44 3.20 1.17
C LEU A 203 2.71 3.56 2.63
N ILE A 204 3.19 4.78 2.91
CA ILE A 204 3.41 5.26 4.28
C ILE A 204 2.08 5.27 5.05
N ARG A 205 0.97 5.66 4.42
CA ARG A 205 -0.36 5.64 5.04
C ARG A 205 -0.82 4.22 5.36
N TYR A 206 -0.70 3.29 4.43
CA TYR A 206 -1.12 1.89 4.63
C TYR A 206 -0.27 1.15 5.68
N GLU A 207 0.99 1.54 5.87
CA GLU A 207 1.79 0.94 6.94
C GLU A 207 1.45 1.44 8.35
N ARG A 208 0.91 2.65 8.46
CA ARG A 208 0.53 3.24 9.75
C ARG A 208 -0.87 2.82 10.20
N SER A 209 -1.69 2.26 9.30
CA SER A 209 -3.08 1.85 9.53
C SER A 209 -3.22 0.40 10.01
#